data_AF-X1E8R0-F1
#
_entry.id   AF-X1E8R0-F1
#
_cell.length_a   1.000
_cell.length_b   1.000
_cell.length_c   1.000
_cell.angle_alpha   90.00
_cell.angle_beta   90.00
_cell.angle_gamma   90.00
#
_symmetry.space_group_name_H-M   'P 1'
#
loop_
_entity.id
_entity.type
_entity.pdbx_description
1 polymer ?
#
loop_
_entity_poly.entity_id
_entity_poly.type
_entity_poly.pdbx_seq_one_letter_code
_entity_poly.pdbx_strand_id
1 'polypeptide(L)'
;GFLLKEGTIASVKNSEESALKLIKSVAKKTRLNLHYCPIILKDHYQLKNRYKRRARSIKVPYEVVNNAGLLIYAQIEGKEVSLKEFRDNVISKLNLPKGFFSFKESKINLPWYIPVYQKFVGELKKYELECYIIEGIPFRDKYFQITEKTPINLINIIKE
;
A
#
# COMPACT_ATOMS: atom_id res chain seq x y z
N GLY A 1 -27.12 22.06 12.21
CA GLY A 1 -25.85 21.46 11.73
C GLY A 1 -26.15 20.30 10.79
N PHE A 2 -25.14 19.69 10.17
CA PHE A 2 -25.28 18.50 9.33
C PHE A 2 -25.07 17.22 10.16
N LEU A 3 -25.74 16.13 9.77
CA LEU A 3 -25.61 14.82 10.41
C LEU A 3 -24.93 13.83 9.49
N LEU A 4 -23.96 13.06 10.01
CA LEU A 4 -23.31 11.98 9.29
C LEU A 4 -24.31 10.84 9.02
N LYS A 5 -24.26 10.23 7.84
CA LYS A 5 -25.04 9.04 7.50
C LYS A 5 -24.41 7.83 8.19
N GLU A 6 -25.22 7.07 8.91
CA GLU A 6 -24.80 5.85 9.59
C GLU A 6 -24.17 4.86 8.60
N GLY A 7 -23.11 4.17 9.05
CA GLY A 7 -22.37 3.23 8.23
C GLY A 7 -21.51 3.87 7.13
N THR A 8 -21.35 5.19 7.12
CA THR A 8 -20.47 5.89 6.15
C THR A 8 -19.40 6.69 6.87
N ILE A 9 -18.23 6.82 6.24
CA ILE A 9 -17.08 7.52 6.83
C ILE A 9 -17.23 9.05 6.65
N ALA A 10 -17.89 9.49 5.57
CA ALA A 10 -17.92 10.89 5.18
C ALA A 10 -19.23 11.34 4.48
N SER A 11 -20.26 10.50 4.40
CA SER A 11 -21.53 10.91 3.76
C SER A 11 -22.41 11.66 4.75
N VAL A 12 -23.05 12.73 4.30
CA VAL A 12 -24.02 13.49 5.10
C VAL A 12 -25.45 12.98 4.82
N LYS A 13 -26.28 12.81 5.85
CA LYS A 13 -27.70 12.43 5.72
C LYS A 13 -28.41 13.42 4.77
N ASN A 14 -29.22 12.90 3.86
CA ASN A 14 -30.02 13.65 2.87
C ASN A 14 -29.22 14.53 1.87
N SER A 15 -27.89 14.36 1.79
CA SER A 15 -27.05 15.14 0.87
C SER A 15 -27.36 14.88 -0.60
N GLU A 16 -27.64 13.63 -0.97
CA GLU A 16 -28.01 13.23 -2.33
C GLU A 16 -29.34 13.85 -2.76
N GLU A 17 -30.38 13.72 -1.93
CA GLU A 17 -31.70 14.31 -2.21
C GLU A 17 -31.60 15.83 -2.38
N SER A 18 -30.84 16.49 -1.51
CA SER A 18 -30.59 17.94 -1.59
C SER A 18 -29.88 18.33 -2.88
N ALA A 19 -28.86 17.57 -3.29
CA ALA A 19 -28.15 17.79 -4.54
C ALA A 19 -29.07 17.60 -5.76
N LEU A 20 -29.92 16.58 -5.77
CA LEU A 20 -30.87 16.33 -6.86
C LEU A 20 -31.94 17.42 -6.94
N LYS A 21 -32.47 17.90 -5.81
CA LYS A 21 -33.40 19.04 -5.77
C LYS A 21 -32.77 20.31 -6.34
N LEU A 22 -31.52 20.58 -5.97
CA LEU A 22 -30.75 21.71 -6.50
C LEU A 22 -30.53 21.58 -8.01
N ILE A 23 -30.09 20.42 -8.49
CA ILE A 23 -29.88 20.18 -9.92
C ILE A 23 -31.18 20.42 -10.69
N LYS A 24 -32.31 19.89 -10.21
CA LYS A 24 -33.63 20.09 -10.85
C LYS A 24 -34.06 21.56 -10.88
N SER A 25 -33.77 22.33 -9.84
CA SER A 25 -34.16 23.74 -9.76
C SER A 25 -33.29 24.65 -10.63
N VAL A 26 -31.99 24.36 -10.70
CA VAL A 26 -31.02 25.14 -11.48
C VAL A 26 -31.07 24.77 -12.97
N ALA A 27 -31.25 23.49 -13.32
CA ALA A 27 -31.34 23.04 -14.71
C ALA A 27 -32.46 23.73 -15.49
N LYS A 28 -33.54 24.18 -14.83
CA LYS A 28 -34.61 24.97 -15.46
C LYS A 28 -34.20 26.41 -15.82
N LYS A 29 -33.09 26.90 -15.26
CA LYS A 29 -32.62 28.29 -15.34
C LYS A 29 -31.31 28.43 -16.10
N THR A 30 -30.71 27.33 -16.54
CA THR A 30 -29.41 27.33 -17.22
C THR A 30 -29.37 26.30 -18.35
N ARG A 31 -28.52 26.54 -19.34
CA ARG A 31 -28.18 25.56 -20.38
C ARG A 31 -26.98 24.68 -19.98
N LEU A 32 -26.41 24.89 -18.78
CA LEU A 32 -25.30 24.11 -18.28
C LEU A 32 -25.74 22.69 -17.87
N ASN A 33 -24.93 21.70 -18.24
CA ASN A 33 -25.10 20.33 -17.78
C ASN A 33 -24.60 20.20 -16.34
N LEU A 34 -25.47 19.77 -15.43
CA LEU A 34 -25.16 19.59 -14.02
C LEU A 34 -25.09 18.09 -13.69
N HIS A 35 -23.98 17.66 -13.07
CA HIS A 35 -23.78 16.27 -12.66
C HIS A 35 -23.47 16.20 -11.16
N TYR A 36 -24.17 15.30 -10.46
CA TYR A 36 -23.88 14.98 -9.07
C TYR A 36 -22.92 13.78 -9.01
N CYS A 37 -21.76 13.97 -8.38
CA CYS A 37 -20.78 12.91 -8.16
C CYS A 37 -20.77 12.49 -6.68
N PRO A 38 -21.39 11.34 -6.32
CA PRO A 38 -21.41 10.86 -4.95
C PRO A 38 -20.00 10.47 -4.46
N ILE A 39 -19.76 10.65 -3.16
CA ILE A 39 -18.48 10.35 -2.51
C ILE A 39 -18.07 8.88 -2.65
N ILE A 40 -19.04 7.95 -2.62
CA ILE A 40 -18.82 6.51 -2.79
C ILE A 40 -18.11 6.21 -4.13
N LEU A 41 -18.49 6.89 -5.21
CA LEU A 41 -17.84 6.72 -6.52
C LEU A 41 -16.41 7.30 -6.53
N LYS A 42 -16.16 8.39 -5.78
CA LYS A 42 -14.83 8.99 -5.66
C LYS A 42 -13.87 8.07 -4.91
N ASP A 43 -14.32 7.52 -3.79
CA ASP A 43 -13.47 6.72 -2.92
C ASP A 43 -13.21 5.32 -3.51
N HIS A 44 -14.23 4.69 -4.09
CA HIS A 44 -14.10 3.30 -4.53
C HIS A 44 -13.40 3.16 -5.91
N TYR A 45 -13.68 4.07 -6.85
CA TYR A 45 -13.17 3.94 -8.22
C TYR A 45 -12.11 4.98 -8.56
N GLN A 46 -12.39 6.27 -8.32
CA GLN A 46 -11.46 7.34 -8.74
C GLN A 46 -10.16 7.30 -7.94
N LEU A 47 -10.25 7.13 -6.62
CA LEU A 47 -9.09 7.05 -5.74
C LEU A 47 -8.24 5.80 -6.03
N LYS A 48 -8.87 4.63 -6.10
CA LYS A 48 -8.21 3.36 -6.45
C LYS A 48 -7.44 3.46 -7.77
N ASN A 49 -8.05 4.03 -8.81
CA ASN A 49 -7.37 4.21 -10.10
C ASN A 49 -6.24 5.23 -10.02
N ARG A 50 -6.41 6.31 -9.24
CA ARG A 50 -5.34 7.28 -8.98
C ARG A 50 -4.14 6.63 -8.29
N TYR A 51 -4.40 5.78 -7.28
CA TYR A 51 -3.35 5.04 -6.57
C TYR A 51 -2.65 4.06 -7.49
N LYS A 52 -3.37 3.26 -8.28
CA LYS A 52 -2.76 2.36 -9.28
C LYS A 52 -1.84 3.09 -10.26
N ARG A 53 -2.31 4.19 -10.85
CA ARG A 53 -1.50 4.99 -11.79
C ARG A 53 -0.25 5.52 -11.11
N ARG A 54 -0.40 6.08 -9.92
CA ARG A 54 0.74 6.61 -9.15
C ARG A 54 1.72 5.49 -8.79
N ALA A 55 1.25 4.42 -8.18
CA ALA A 55 2.06 3.27 -7.78
C ALA A 55 2.90 2.72 -8.95
N ARG A 56 2.29 2.56 -10.13
CA ARG A 56 3.01 2.14 -11.35
C ARG A 56 4.11 3.13 -11.77
N SER A 57 3.88 4.42 -11.57
CA SER A 57 4.83 5.47 -11.92
C SER A 57 5.98 5.62 -10.92
N ILE A 58 5.76 5.28 -9.65
CA ILE A 58 6.74 5.55 -8.57
C ILE A 58 7.37 4.29 -7.98
N LYS A 59 6.90 3.09 -8.36
CA LYS A 59 7.39 1.84 -7.77
C LYS A 59 8.90 1.71 -7.98
N VAL A 60 9.59 1.28 -6.94
CA VAL A 60 11.00 0.87 -7.06
C VAL A 60 11.08 -0.61 -7.42
N PRO A 61 12.24 -1.14 -7.87
CA PRO A 61 12.32 -2.48 -8.44
C PRO A 61 11.86 -3.62 -7.51
N TYR A 62 12.05 -3.44 -6.20
CA TYR A 62 11.62 -4.42 -5.20
C TYR A 62 10.15 -4.37 -4.82
N GLU A 63 9.38 -3.39 -5.30
CA GLU A 63 7.96 -3.24 -4.94
C GLU A 63 7.04 -3.81 -6.03
N VAL A 64 5.93 -4.39 -5.56
CA VAL A 64 4.84 -4.88 -6.39
C VAL A 64 3.60 -4.04 -6.16
N VAL A 65 2.86 -3.71 -7.23
CA VAL A 65 1.61 -2.95 -7.11
C VAL A 65 0.44 -3.92 -7.01
N ASN A 66 -0.36 -3.83 -5.94
CA ASN A 66 -1.51 -4.71 -5.75
C ASN A 66 -2.78 -4.22 -6.47
N ASN A 67 -3.86 -4.99 -6.36
CA ASN A 67 -5.14 -4.68 -6.99
C ASN A 67 -5.84 -3.43 -6.43
N ALA A 68 -5.46 -2.96 -5.24
CA ALA A 68 -5.93 -1.70 -4.66
C ALA A 68 -5.06 -0.50 -5.10
N GLY A 69 -3.91 -0.73 -5.75
CA GLY A 69 -2.97 0.32 -6.10
C GLY A 69 -2.00 0.68 -4.97
N LEU A 70 -1.84 -0.21 -3.99
CA LEU A 70 -0.85 -0.11 -2.92
C LEU A 70 0.48 -0.74 -3.37
N LEU A 71 1.55 -0.33 -2.69
CA LEU A 71 2.89 -0.87 -2.87
C LEU A 71 3.13 -1.96 -1.84
N ILE A 72 3.57 -3.12 -2.31
CA ILE A 72 3.88 -4.30 -1.50
C ILE A 72 5.36 -4.62 -1.61
N TYR A 73 6.03 -4.77 -0.47
CA TYR A 73 7.42 -5.23 -0.37
C TYR A 73 7.64 -5.93 0.96
N ALA A 74 8.72 -6.70 1.07
CA ALA A 74 9.18 -7.23 2.35
C ALA A 74 10.15 -6.26 3.01
N GLN A 75 10.04 -6.15 4.33
CA GLN A 75 10.91 -5.36 5.18
C GLN A 75 11.45 -6.24 6.29
N ILE A 76 12.78 -6.27 6.43
CA ILE A 76 13.48 -6.98 7.50
C ILE A 76 14.00 -5.95 8.50
N GLU A 77 13.72 -6.19 9.77
CA GLU A 77 14.06 -5.34 10.90
C GLU A 77 14.83 -6.16 11.96
N GLY A 78 15.68 -5.51 12.75
CA GLY A 78 16.45 -6.15 13.79
C GLY A 78 17.66 -5.32 14.22
N LYS A 79 18.61 -5.94 14.92
CA LYS A 79 19.86 -5.30 15.32
C LYS A 79 20.70 -4.94 14.08
N GLU A 80 21.31 -3.76 14.08
CA GLU A 80 22.08 -3.26 12.92
C GLU A 80 23.23 -4.20 12.52
N VAL A 81 23.93 -4.77 13.51
CA VAL A 81 25.01 -5.75 13.29
C VAL A 81 24.48 -6.98 12.55
N SER A 82 23.40 -7.60 13.06
CA SER A 82 22.75 -8.76 12.44
C SER A 82 22.25 -8.47 11.03
N LEU A 83 21.71 -7.26 10.78
CA LEU A 83 21.24 -6.86 9.44
C LEU A 83 22.40 -6.74 8.44
N LYS A 84 23.53 -6.16 8.85
CA LYS A 84 24.73 -6.06 7.99
C LYS A 84 25.25 -7.45 7.64
N GLU A 85 25.37 -8.32 8.64
CA GLU A 85 25.80 -9.70 8.43
C GLU A 85 24.84 -10.48 7.52
N PHE A 86 23.53 -10.31 7.71
CA PHE A 86 22.52 -10.96 6.87
C PHE A 86 22.57 -10.45 5.43
N ARG A 87 22.75 -9.15 5.23
CA ARG A 87 22.93 -8.56 3.90
C ARG A 87 24.13 -9.18 3.19
N ASP A 88 25.27 -9.25 3.87
CA ASP A 88 26.53 -9.65 3.26
C ASP A 88 26.63 -11.17 3.05
N ASN A 89 25.93 -11.96 3.88
CA ASN A 89 25.98 -13.43 3.82
C ASN A 89 24.82 -14.09 3.08
N VAL A 90 23.65 -13.46 3.04
CA VAL A 90 22.42 -14.03 2.45
C VAL A 90 22.00 -13.24 1.22
N ILE A 91 21.79 -11.93 1.36
CA ILE A 91 21.27 -11.10 0.25
C ILE A 91 22.28 -11.00 -0.91
N SER A 92 23.57 -10.86 -0.60
CA SER A 92 24.64 -10.83 -1.62
C SER A 92 24.66 -12.07 -2.51
N LYS A 93 24.28 -13.24 -1.97
CA LYS A 93 24.27 -14.53 -2.67
C LYS A 93 23.04 -14.73 -3.57
N LEU A 94 22.00 -13.92 -3.41
CA LEU A 94 20.78 -14.03 -4.20
C LEU A 94 20.93 -13.51 -5.65
N ASN A 95 22.10 -12.98 -6.03
CA ASN A 95 22.37 -12.43 -7.37
C ASN A 95 21.27 -11.48 -7.89
N LEU A 96 20.69 -10.69 -6.97
CA LEU A 96 19.63 -9.75 -7.32
C LEU A 96 20.16 -8.59 -8.16
N PRO A 97 19.43 -8.11 -9.18
CA PRO A 97 19.83 -6.93 -9.94
C PRO A 97 19.97 -5.70 -9.04
N LYS A 98 20.79 -4.73 -9.46
CA LYS A 98 20.95 -3.47 -8.71
C LYS A 98 19.58 -2.80 -8.50
N GLY A 99 19.29 -2.41 -7.26
CA GLY A 99 18.03 -1.76 -6.88
C GLY A 99 16.88 -2.70 -6.52
N PHE A 100 17.06 -4.03 -6.62
CA PHE A 100 16.09 -5.03 -6.12
C PHE A 100 16.15 -5.25 -4.61
N PHE A 101 16.98 -4.50 -3.90
CA PHE A 101 16.86 -4.36 -2.45
C PHE A 101 17.41 -3.00 -2.03
N SER A 102 17.05 -2.53 -0.84
CA SER A 102 17.64 -1.35 -0.23
C SER A 102 17.96 -1.59 1.22
N PHE A 103 19.10 -1.07 1.67
CA PHE A 103 19.46 -1.01 3.08
C PHE A 103 19.49 0.45 3.52
N LYS A 104 18.52 0.86 4.34
CA LYS A 104 18.40 2.23 4.87
C LYS A 104 17.80 2.18 6.27
N GLU A 105 18.25 3.08 7.15
CA GLU A 105 17.66 3.24 8.50
C GLU A 105 17.56 1.93 9.30
N SER A 106 18.57 1.06 9.20
CA SER A 106 18.55 -0.27 9.84
C SER A 106 17.36 -1.13 9.42
N LYS A 107 16.99 -1.04 8.13
CA LYS A 107 15.97 -1.89 7.49
C LYS A 107 16.47 -2.37 6.15
N ILE A 108 16.17 -3.63 5.83
CA ILE A 108 16.37 -4.19 4.48
C ILE A 108 15.01 -4.33 3.81
N ASN A 109 14.83 -3.65 2.68
CA ASN A 109 13.65 -3.83 1.84
C ASN A 109 13.99 -4.69 0.63
N LEU A 110 13.12 -5.63 0.27
CA LEU A 110 13.27 -6.57 -0.85
C LEU A 110 11.90 -7.00 -1.39
N PRO A 111 11.81 -7.70 -2.53
CA PRO A 111 10.55 -8.21 -3.03
C PRO A 111 9.87 -9.15 -2.04
N TRP A 112 8.55 -8.95 -1.86
CA TRP A 112 7.76 -9.65 -0.86
C TRP A 112 7.77 -11.17 -1.02
N TYR A 113 7.96 -11.67 -2.25
CA TYR A 113 7.95 -13.09 -2.56
C TYR A 113 9.25 -13.82 -2.19
N ILE A 114 10.34 -13.11 -1.91
CA ILE A 114 11.62 -13.72 -1.50
C ILE A 114 11.54 -14.35 -0.10
N PRO A 115 11.09 -13.65 0.95
CA PRO A 115 11.04 -14.23 2.29
C PRO A 115 9.92 -15.26 2.50
N VAL A 116 9.10 -15.55 1.49
CA VAL A 116 8.04 -16.57 1.57
C VAL A 116 8.60 -18.00 1.47
N TYR A 117 9.85 -18.16 1.02
CA TYR A 117 10.50 -19.46 0.96
C TYR A 117 11.00 -19.91 2.35
N GLN A 118 10.74 -21.18 2.70
CA GLN A 118 11.06 -21.71 4.03
C GLN A 118 12.55 -21.59 4.39
N LYS A 119 13.44 -21.79 3.42
CA LYS A 119 14.89 -21.64 3.60
C LYS A 119 15.28 -20.23 4.03
N PHE A 120 14.66 -19.22 3.43
CA PHE A 120 14.92 -17.81 3.78
C PHE A 120 14.46 -17.50 5.21
N VAL A 121 13.28 -17.99 5.60
CA VAL A 121 12.77 -17.86 6.98
C VAL A 121 13.71 -18.55 7.99
N GLY A 122 14.29 -19.70 7.62
CA GLY A 122 15.31 -20.38 8.41
C GLY A 122 16.54 -19.51 8.64
N GLU A 123 17.04 -18.83 7.60
CA GLU A 123 18.15 -17.88 7.74
C GLU A 123 17.77 -16.69 8.63
N LEU A 124 16.60 -16.08 8.45
CA LEU A 124 16.15 -14.96 9.29
C LEU A 124 16.20 -15.29 10.80
N LYS A 125 15.79 -16.51 11.17
CA LYS A 125 15.83 -16.98 12.57
C LYS A 125 17.25 -17.10 13.12
N LYS A 126 18.23 -17.54 12.32
CA LYS A 126 19.64 -17.66 12.75
C LYS A 126 20.24 -16.32 13.15
N TYR A 127 19.82 -15.25 12.48
CA TYR A 127 20.29 -13.89 12.73
C TYR A 127 19.41 -13.10 13.71
N GLU A 128 18.40 -13.74 14.33
CA GLU A 128 17.42 -13.08 15.21
C GLU A 128 16.71 -11.89 14.54
N LEU A 129 16.37 -12.02 13.24
CA LEU A 129 15.74 -10.96 12.45
C LEU A 129 14.24 -11.21 12.28
N GLU A 130 13.50 -10.10 12.29
CA GLU A 130 12.07 -10.10 12.01
C GLU A 130 11.81 -9.66 10.57
N CYS A 131 10.84 -10.29 9.92
CA CYS A 131 10.46 -9.93 8.56
C CYS A 131 8.94 -9.72 8.46
N TYR A 132 8.58 -8.68 7.72
CA TYR A 132 7.22 -8.23 7.54
C TYR A 132 6.95 -7.99 6.06
N ILE A 133 5.75 -8.35 5.59
CA ILE A 133 5.20 -7.83 4.34
C ILE A 133 4.53 -6.49 4.66
N ILE A 134 4.97 -5.45 3.98
CA ILE A 134 4.46 -4.10 4.11
C ILE A 134 3.54 -3.82 2.92
N GLU A 135 2.33 -3.38 3.23
CA GLU A 135 1.44 -2.71 2.26
C GLU A 135 1.37 -1.23 2.59
N GLY A 136 1.62 -0.37 1.61
CA GLY A 136 1.60 1.08 1.81
C GLY A 136 0.95 1.85 0.67
N ILE A 137 0.38 3.00 0.98
CA ILE A 137 -0.16 3.91 -0.04
C ILE A 137 0.98 4.46 -0.91
N PRO A 138 0.74 4.71 -2.21
CA PRO A 138 1.80 5.05 -3.15
C PRO A 138 2.21 6.53 -3.05
N PHE A 139 2.81 6.91 -1.92
CA PHE A 139 3.42 8.22 -1.67
C PHE A 139 4.86 7.99 -1.21
N ARG A 140 5.75 8.98 -1.42
CA ARG A 140 7.18 8.89 -1.04
C ARG A 140 7.62 9.95 -0.05
N ASP A 141 6.71 10.84 0.28
CA ASP A 141 6.93 11.98 1.15
C ASP A 141 6.24 11.74 2.49
N LYS A 142 5.95 12.82 3.22
CA LYS A 142 5.23 12.81 4.49
C LYS A 142 3.83 12.16 4.44
N TYR A 143 3.29 11.91 3.25
CA TYR A 143 2.00 11.25 3.08
C TYR A 143 2.12 9.74 2.88
N PHE A 144 3.33 9.17 2.90
CA PHE A 144 3.44 7.71 2.94
C PHE A 144 2.84 7.16 4.23
N GLN A 145 1.98 6.16 4.10
CA GLN A 145 1.36 5.47 5.22
C GLN A 145 1.39 3.97 4.95
N ILE A 146 1.79 3.21 5.96
CA ILE A 146 1.66 1.76 5.98
C ILE A 146 0.20 1.45 6.29
N THR A 147 -0.47 0.77 5.36
CA THR A 147 -1.85 0.31 5.54
C THR A 147 -1.88 -1.03 6.27
N GLU A 148 -0.88 -1.88 6.02
CA GLU A 148 -0.76 -3.18 6.67
C GLU A 148 0.71 -3.54 6.86
N LYS A 149 1.02 -4.15 8.02
CA LYS A 149 2.33 -4.72 8.34
C LYS A 149 2.11 -6.14 8.83
N THR A 150 2.34 -7.11 7.95
CA THR A 150 2.01 -8.52 8.18
C THR A 150 3.28 -9.31 8.49
N PRO A 151 3.45 -9.86 9.70
CA PRO A 151 4.55 -10.75 10.02
C PRO A 151 4.65 -11.95 9.07
N ILE A 152 5.86 -12.29 8.62
CA ILE A 152 6.06 -13.39 7.65
C ILE A 152 5.62 -14.76 8.17
N ASN A 153 5.63 -14.95 9.50
CA ASN A 153 5.20 -16.18 10.15
C ASN A 153 3.68 -16.43 10.08
N LEU A 154 2.87 -15.43 9.73
CA LEU A 154 1.42 -15.56 9.52
C LEU A 154 1.07 -15.92 8.07
N ILE A 155 2.05 -15.89 7.15
CA ILE A 155 1.83 -16.17 5.74
C ILE A 155 2.15 -17.63 5.48
N ASN A 156 1.37 -18.26 4.58
CA ASN A 156 1.63 -19.63 4.14
C ASN A 156 3.01 -19.68 3.45
N ILE A 157 3.99 -20.20 4.18
CA ILE A 157 5.37 -20.39 3.70
C ILE A 157 5.36 -21.49 2.65
N ILE A 158 5.99 -21.23 1.51
CA ILE A 158 6.16 -22.21 0.44
C ILE A 158 7.33 -23.13 0.81
N LYS A 159 7.10 -24.45 0.76
CA LYS A 159 8.17 -25.45 0.82
C LYS A 159 8.85 -25.49 -0.55
N GLU A 160 10.15 -25.22 -0.59
CA GLU A 160 11.00 -25.56 -1.74
C GLU A 160 11.28 -27.07 -1.75
#